data_AF-A0A7Y3XL72-F1
#
_entry.id   AF-A0A7Y3XL72-F1
#
_cell.length_a   1.000
_cell.length_b   1.000
_cell.length_c   1.000
_cell.angle_alpha   90.00
_cell.angle_beta   90.00
_cell.angle_gamma   90.00
#
_symmetry.space_group_name_H-M   'P 1'
#
loop_
_entity.id
_entity.type
_entity.pdbx_description
1 polymer ?
#
loop_
_entity_poly.entity_id
_entity_poly.type
_entity_poly.pdbx_seq_one_letter_code
_entity_poly.pdbx_strand_id
1 'polypeptide(L)'
;MQSTLAEFSQAAQKLSRNPLGIIALFIVLVYGIAALVLGVSSDNLQPNERLPLIYFLVFFPFIVLVAFYSLVSKYHVKLYAPNDFQDKEGFFRALSPLEQKQKLDEEIKSIEEEVKPDILTNSKLLSVEMEGSGILKTTLTRHAYVLAEELAFREIESEFGVSVHRQVAIGRDYGFDGIFLHHGKPIAIEIKYTRHPQHSRMIMKRELERFSKIAQSMQPQPSFLFVVIAEGLKDEQKDIEMKRLMEMAEVAKLPVQIRLFDFDELKDKYGFSEILKKRKKYLSTTIRN
;
A
#
# COMPACT_ATOMS: atom_id res chain seq x y z
N MET A 1 44.63 21.48 4.25
CA MET A 1 44.31 21.69 2.82
C MET A 1 43.73 20.44 2.13
N GLN A 2 44.18 19.22 2.46
CA GLN A 2 43.58 17.99 1.91
C GLN A 2 42.15 17.70 2.43
N SER A 3 41.81 18.12 3.65
CA SER A 3 40.47 17.93 4.25
C SER A 3 39.38 18.76 3.58
N THR A 4 39.66 20.02 3.24
CA THR A 4 38.67 20.97 2.68
C THR A 4 38.23 20.60 1.27
N LEU A 5 39.12 20.03 0.46
CA LEU A 5 38.79 19.57 -0.89
C LEU A 5 37.93 18.30 -0.85
N ALA A 6 38.20 17.41 0.10
CA ALA A 6 37.39 16.21 0.32
C ALA A 6 35.98 16.55 0.83
N GLU A 7 35.86 17.50 1.76
CA GLU A 7 34.57 18.01 2.27
C GLU A 7 33.75 18.69 1.16
N PHE A 8 34.39 19.52 0.32
CA PHE A 8 33.73 20.14 -0.83
C PHE A 8 33.24 19.10 -1.85
N SER A 9 34.08 18.10 -2.16
CA SER A 9 33.71 17.02 -3.07
C SER A 9 32.52 16.20 -2.54
N GLN A 10 32.50 15.89 -1.24
CA GLN A 10 31.37 15.20 -0.61
C GLN A 10 30.10 16.04 -0.58
N ALA A 11 30.20 17.34 -0.32
CA ALA A 11 29.06 18.26 -0.35
C ALA A 11 28.46 18.36 -1.77
N ALA A 12 29.31 18.49 -2.80
CA ALA A 12 28.89 18.50 -4.20
C ALA A 12 28.21 17.19 -4.60
N GLN A 13 28.76 16.05 -4.17
CA GLN A 13 28.19 14.72 -4.44
C GLN A 13 26.85 14.49 -3.72
N LYS A 14 26.62 15.10 -2.56
CA LYS A 14 25.33 15.07 -1.87
C LYS A 14 24.30 15.94 -2.57
N LEU A 15 24.67 17.16 -2.99
CA LEU A 15 23.78 18.06 -3.72
C LEU A 15 23.39 17.52 -5.10
N SER A 16 24.28 16.82 -5.80
CA SER A 16 24.00 16.29 -7.15
C SER A 16 23.02 15.11 -7.19
N ARG A 17 22.56 14.62 -6.04
CA ARG A 17 21.63 13.46 -5.95
C ARG A 17 20.17 13.82 -6.14
N ASN A 18 19.79 15.08 -5.97
CA ASN A 18 18.43 15.57 -6.16
C ASN A 18 18.42 16.61 -7.30
N PRO A 19 17.45 16.59 -8.23
CA PRO A 19 17.27 17.62 -9.25
C PRO A 19 17.38 19.06 -8.73
N LEU A 20 16.86 19.33 -7.52
CA LEU A 20 16.96 20.63 -6.86
C LEU A 20 18.40 21.00 -6.50
N GLY A 21 19.19 20.03 -6.03
CA GLY A 21 20.58 20.24 -5.64
C GLY A 21 21.53 20.34 -6.85
N ILE A 22 21.22 19.66 -7.97
CA ILE A 22 21.92 19.87 -9.26
C ILE A 22 21.74 21.31 -9.72
N ILE A 23 20.52 21.87 -9.60
CA ILE A 23 20.24 23.25 -9.98
C ILE A 23 20.97 24.23 -9.05
N ALA A 24 20.94 23.99 -7.74
CA ALA A 24 21.67 24.82 -6.77
C ALA A 24 23.19 24.84 -7.07
N LEU A 25 23.77 23.68 -7.38
CA LEU A 25 25.18 23.57 -7.79
C LEU A 25 25.45 24.35 -9.08
N PHE A 26 24.56 24.22 -10.08
CA PHE A 26 24.71 24.90 -11.36
C PHE A 26 24.62 26.42 -11.23
N ILE A 27 23.69 26.92 -10.40
CA ILE A 27 23.57 28.35 -10.08
C ILE A 27 24.86 28.84 -9.43
N VAL A 28 25.32 28.20 -8.36
CA VAL A 28 26.56 28.58 -7.65
C VAL A 28 27.77 28.58 -8.59
N LEU A 29 27.88 27.59 -9.49
CA LEU A 29 28.97 27.49 -10.45
C LEU A 29 28.91 28.60 -11.50
N VAL A 30 27.74 28.83 -12.11
CA VAL A 30 27.54 29.89 -13.11
C VAL A 30 27.81 31.26 -12.50
N TYR A 31 27.34 31.51 -11.28
CA TYR A 31 27.62 32.75 -10.56
C TYR A 31 29.09 32.89 -10.18
N GLY A 32 29.73 31.81 -9.74
CA GLY A 32 31.15 31.82 -9.40
C GLY A 32 32.00 32.19 -10.62
N ILE A 33 31.73 31.59 -11.77
CA ILE A 33 32.42 31.91 -13.03
C ILE A 33 32.10 33.35 -13.49
N ALA A 34 30.83 33.76 -13.44
CA ALA A 34 30.42 35.10 -13.86
C ALA A 34 31.03 36.20 -12.98
N ALA A 35 31.07 35.99 -11.66
CA ALA A 35 31.70 36.90 -10.71
C ALA A 35 33.23 36.93 -10.89
N LEU A 36 33.86 35.79 -11.19
CA LEU A 36 35.29 35.72 -11.48
C LEU A 36 35.65 36.43 -12.79
N VAL A 37 34.88 36.20 -13.85
CA VAL A 37 35.07 36.87 -15.15
C VAL A 37 34.82 38.37 -15.02
N LEU A 38 33.73 38.79 -14.38
CA LEU A 38 33.45 40.21 -14.14
C LEU A 38 34.51 40.84 -13.22
N GLY A 39 34.98 40.14 -12.19
CA GLY A 39 36.00 40.64 -11.28
C GLY A 39 37.36 40.84 -11.97
N VAL A 40 37.85 39.82 -12.67
CA VAL A 40 39.17 39.83 -13.34
C VAL A 40 39.17 40.69 -14.60
N SER A 41 38.06 40.74 -15.32
CA SER A 41 37.97 41.46 -16.60
C SER A 41 37.23 42.80 -16.49
N SER A 42 36.82 43.23 -15.30
CA SER A 42 36.08 44.49 -15.10
C SER A 42 36.74 45.65 -15.83
N ASP A 43 38.02 45.90 -15.58
CA ASP A 43 38.74 47.04 -16.18
C ASP A 43 39.02 46.92 -17.69
N ASN A 44 38.91 45.71 -18.24
CA ASN A 44 39.18 45.43 -19.66
C ASN A 44 37.92 45.30 -20.52
N LEU A 45 36.74 45.22 -19.91
CA LEU A 45 35.46 45.08 -20.62
C LEU A 45 34.88 46.46 -20.95
N GLN A 46 34.58 46.67 -22.22
CA GLN A 46 33.86 47.87 -22.64
C GLN A 46 32.42 47.85 -22.11
N PRO A 47 31.76 49.01 -21.93
CA PRO A 47 30.40 49.07 -21.38
C PRO A 47 29.37 48.23 -22.16
N ASN A 48 29.51 48.16 -23.48
CA ASN A 48 28.70 47.33 -24.39
C ASN A 48 28.91 45.82 -24.21
N GLU A 49 30.04 45.38 -23.70
CA GLU A 49 30.35 43.96 -23.41
C GLU A 49 29.97 43.58 -21.98
N ARG A 50 30.07 44.56 -21.05
CA ARG A 50 29.72 44.38 -19.64
C ARG A 50 28.21 44.30 -19.40
N LEU A 51 27.42 45.08 -20.15
CA LEU A 51 25.96 45.12 -20.01
C LEU A 51 25.29 43.74 -20.23
N PRO A 52 25.60 42.98 -21.29
CA PRO A 52 25.08 41.62 -21.48
C PRO A 52 25.37 40.67 -20.30
N LEU A 53 26.58 40.74 -19.73
CA LEU A 53 26.97 39.92 -18.57
C LEU A 53 26.15 40.28 -17.32
N ILE A 54 25.92 41.57 -17.08
CA ILE A 54 25.08 42.04 -15.97
C ILE A 54 23.63 41.60 -16.17
N TYR A 55 23.08 41.75 -17.37
CA TYR A 55 21.72 41.31 -17.67
C TYR A 55 21.55 39.80 -17.51
N PHE A 56 22.51 39.02 -17.98
CA PHE A 56 22.53 37.57 -17.72
C PHE A 56 22.51 37.29 -16.22
N LEU A 57 23.36 37.95 -15.43
CA LEU A 57 23.47 37.74 -13.99
C LEU A 57 22.20 38.13 -13.21
N VAL A 58 21.42 39.10 -13.71
CA VAL A 58 20.17 39.56 -13.07
C VAL A 58 18.97 38.73 -13.52
N PHE A 59 18.81 38.44 -14.81
CA PHE A 59 17.60 37.79 -15.34
C PHE A 59 17.63 36.26 -15.26
N PHE A 60 18.82 35.66 -15.30
CA PHE A 60 18.97 34.20 -15.30
C PHE A 60 18.26 33.51 -14.12
N PRO A 61 18.35 34.00 -12.85
CA PRO A 61 17.63 33.40 -11.73
C PRO A 61 16.12 33.40 -11.89
N PHE A 62 15.56 34.49 -12.43
CA PHE A 62 14.12 34.61 -12.60
C PHE A 62 13.63 33.65 -13.68
N ILE A 63 14.38 33.47 -14.77
CA ILE A 63 14.06 32.50 -15.82
C ILE A 63 14.11 31.07 -15.26
N VAL A 64 15.17 30.73 -14.51
CA VAL A 64 15.31 29.41 -13.88
C VAL A 64 14.19 29.17 -12.85
N LEU A 65 13.86 30.17 -12.04
CA LEU A 65 12.78 30.10 -11.05
C LEU A 65 11.42 29.88 -11.70
N VAL A 66 11.10 30.59 -12.79
CA VAL A 66 9.84 30.42 -13.53
C VAL A 66 9.77 29.05 -14.20
N ALA A 67 10.86 28.60 -14.83
CA ALA A 67 10.94 27.27 -15.41
C ALA A 67 10.72 26.18 -14.34
N PHE A 68 11.33 26.35 -13.16
CA PHE A 68 11.17 25.44 -12.04
C PHE A 68 9.75 25.48 -11.47
N TYR A 69 9.18 26.66 -11.24
CA TYR A 69 7.80 26.83 -10.77
C TYR A 69 6.79 26.15 -11.72
N SER A 70 6.99 26.30 -13.04
CA SER A 70 6.19 25.65 -14.07
C SER A 70 6.34 24.12 -14.03
N LEU A 71 7.57 23.63 -13.84
CA LEU A 71 7.86 22.20 -13.72
C LEU A 71 7.24 21.60 -12.44
N VAL A 72 7.36 22.28 -11.31
CA VAL A 72 6.81 21.83 -10.02
C VAL A 72 5.29 21.84 -10.01
N SER A 73 4.68 22.90 -10.53
CA SER A 73 3.22 23.02 -10.55
C SER A 73 2.57 21.98 -11.47
N LYS A 74 3.22 21.62 -12.59
CA LYS A 74 2.68 20.65 -13.56
C LYS A 74 3.09 19.19 -13.30
N TYR A 75 4.17 18.93 -12.55
CA TYR A 75 4.73 17.59 -12.33
C TYR A 75 5.04 17.27 -10.85
N HIS A 76 4.24 17.75 -9.90
CA HIS A 76 4.41 17.54 -8.46
C HIS A 76 4.57 16.07 -8.01
N VAL A 77 4.13 15.10 -8.82
CA VAL A 77 4.31 13.65 -8.58
C VAL A 77 5.74 13.16 -8.91
N LYS A 78 6.55 13.90 -9.68
CA LYS A 78 7.88 13.50 -10.17
C LYS A 78 9.07 14.27 -9.55
N LEU A 79 8.83 15.25 -8.69
CA LEU A 79 9.89 16.09 -8.11
C LEU A 79 10.38 15.67 -6.73
N TYR A 80 9.72 14.69 -6.12
CA TYR A 80 10.37 13.86 -5.13
C TYR A 80 11.07 12.73 -5.88
N ALA A 81 12.40 12.74 -5.88
CA ALA A 81 13.13 11.54 -6.24
C ALA A 81 12.73 10.46 -5.22
N PRO A 82 12.48 9.21 -5.63
CA PRO A 82 12.23 8.09 -4.71
C PRO A 82 13.33 7.90 -3.64
N ASN A 83 14.45 8.59 -3.76
CA ASN A 83 15.58 8.61 -2.82
C ASN A 83 15.44 9.60 -1.65
N ASP A 84 14.49 10.53 -1.65
CA ASP A 84 14.22 11.39 -0.47
C ASP A 84 13.34 10.66 0.58
N PHE A 85 12.89 9.44 0.26
CA PHE A 85 12.55 8.43 1.25
C PHE A 85 13.85 7.84 1.81
N GLN A 86 14.57 8.61 2.62
CA GLN A 86 15.61 8.02 3.45
C GLN A 86 14.95 7.16 4.52
N ASP A 87 14.75 5.88 4.19
CA ASP A 87 15.45 4.80 4.87
C ASP A 87 15.06 3.44 4.28
N LYS A 88 15.98 2.83 3.52
CA LYS A 88 16.13 1.38 3.24
C LYS A 88 14.93 0.55 2.74
N GLU A 89 13.76 1.13 2.51
CA GLU A 89 12.51 0.44 2.13
C GLU A 89 11.77 1.15 0.99
N GLY A 90 12.49 1.53 -0.07
CA GLY A 90 11.90 2.02 -1.33
C GLY A 90 11.08 0.99 -2.12
N PHE A 91 10.61 -0.08 -1.46
CA PHE A 91 9.84 -1.16 -2.05
C PHE A 91 8.32 -0.93 -1.89
N PHE A 92 7.90 -0.03 -0.98
CA PHE A 92 6.50 0.12 -0.59
C PHE A 92 5.97 1.55 -0.68
N ARG A 93 4.69 1.68 -1.01
CA ARG A 93 3.94 2.94 -0.87
C ARG A 93 2.58 2.68 -0.23
N ALA A 94 1.99 3.68 0.40
CA ALA A 94 0.58 3.61 0.78
C ALA A 94 -0.31 3.57 -0.49
N LEU A 95 -1.38 2.77 -0.44
CA LEU A 95 -2.44 2.79 -1.45
C LEU A 95 -3.18 4.12 -1.38
N SER A 96 -3.51 4.69 -2.54
CA SER A 96 -4.37 5.86 -2.62
C SER A 96 -5.79 5.53 -2.16
N PRO A 97 -6.59 6.52 -1.70
CA PRO A 97 -7.98 6.28 -1.31
C PRO A 97 -8.84 5.63 -2.41
N LEU A 98 -8.52 5.89 -3.68
CA LEU A 98 -9.19 5.28 -4.83
C LEU A 98 -8.85 3.79 -4.96
N GLU A 99 -7.56 3.43 -4.84
CA GLU A 99 -7.09 2.04 -4.89
C GLU A 99 -7.64 1.22 -3.72
N GLN A 100 -7.65 1.80 -2.51
CA GLN A 100 -8.25 1.18 -1.32
C GLN A 100 -9.74 0.90 -1.54
N LYS A 101 -10.48 1.88 -2.07
CA LYS A 101 -11.91 1.73 -2.35
C LYS A 101 -12.16 0.66 -3.41
N GLN A 102 -11.39 0.66 -4.50
CA GLN A 102 -11.51 -0.34 -5.57
C GLN A 102 -11.27 -1.75 -5.04
N LYS A 103 -10.17 -1.97 -4.31
CA LYS A 103 -9.86 -3.26 -3.70
C LYS A 103 -11.00 -3.72 -2.79
N LEU A 104 -11.46 -2.85 -1.89
CA LEU A 104 -12.57 -3.18 -0.99
C LEU A 104 -13.85 -3.55 -1.75
N ASP A 105 -14.23 -2.78 -2.77
CA ASP A 105 -15.45 -3.05 -3.55
C ASP A 105 -15.34 -4.39 -4.33
N GLU A 106 -14.14 -4.75 -4.82
CA GLU A 106 -13.86 -6.06 -5.44
C GLU A 106 -13.98 -7.23 -4.45
N GLU A 107 -13.46 -7.07 -3.22
CA GLU A 107 -13.57 -8.10 -2.18
C GLU A 107 -15.04 -8.34 -1.80
N ILE A 108 -15.80 -7.26 -1.56
CA ILE A 108 -17.22 -7.37 -1.22
C ILE A 108 -18.00 -8.05 -2.34
N LYS A 109 -17.73 -7.69 -3.60
CA LYS A 109 -18.37 -8.33 -4.75
C LYS A 109 -18.06 -9.83 -4.79
N SER A 110 -16.81 -10.23 -4.53
CA SER A 110 -16.42 -11.65 -4.54
C SER A 110 -17.18 -12.46 -3.48
N ILE A 111 -17.37 -11.91 -2.27
CA ILE A 111 -18.12 -12.54 -1.19
C ILE A 111 -19.62 -12.60 -1.51
N GLU A 112 -20.18 -11.57 -2.15
CA GLU A 112 -21.58 -11.58 -2.56
C GLU A 112 -21.89 -12.63 -3.64
N GLU A 113 -20.93 -12.88 -4.53
CA GLU A 113 -21.00 -13.94 -5.54
C GLU A 113 -20.96 -15.35 -4.92
N GLU A 114 -20.30 -15.54 -3.76
CA GLU A 114 -20.35 -16.81 -3.00
C GLU A 114 -21.78 -17.19 -2.59
N VAL A 115 -22.67 -16.22 -2.39
CA VAL A 115 -24.04 -16.45 -1.86
C VAL A 115 -25.05 -16.78 -2.98
N LYS A 116 -24.67 -16.65 -4.26
CA LYS A 116 -25.58 -16.88 -5.40
C LYS A 116 -25.83 -18.34 -5.84
N PRO A 117 -25.14 -19.42 -5.40
CA PRO A 117 -25.40 -20.73 -5.99
C PRO A 117 -26.72 -21.42 -5.59
N ASP A 118 -27.43 -20.98 -4.53
CA ASP A 118 -28.56 -21.77 -3.98
C ASP A 118 -29.98 -21.18 -4.12
N ILE A 119 -30.17 -20.01 -4.76
CA ILE A 119 -31.53 -19.40 -4.86
C ILE A 119 -32.33 -19.88 -6.09
N LEU A 120 -31.74 -20.68 -6.99
CA LEU A 120 -32.44 -21.06 -8.24
C LEU A 120 -33.37 -22.28 -8.16
N THR A 121 -33.65 -22.87 -6.98
CA THR A 121 -34.47 -24.10 -6.95
C THR A 121 -35.73 -24.07 -6.10
N ASN A 122 -36.00 -23.07 -5.24
CA ASN A 122 -37.33 -22.99 -4.61
C ASN A 122 -37.62 -21.62 -3.99
N SER A 123 -38.32 -20.76 -4.74
CA SER A 123 -39.48 -20.02 -4.24
C SER A 123 -39.93 -18.99 -5.29
N LYS A 124 -40.93 -19.39 -6.09
CA LYS A 124 -41.78 -18.48 -6.87
C LYS A 124 -42.79 -17.74 -5.98
N LEU A 125 -42.45 -17.49 -4.71
CA LEU A 125 -43.30 -16.89 -3.69
C LEU A 125 -42.44 -15.96 -2.84
N LEU A 126 -42.48 -14.67 -3.21
CA LEU A 126 -42.09 -13.44 -2.50
C LEU A 126 -41.33 -12.49 -3.43
N SER A 127 -41.98 -12.13 -4.54
CA SER A 127 -41.54 -11.07 -5.44
C SER A 127 -41.89 -9.66 -4.94
N VAL A 128 -41.94 -9.44 -3.63
CA VAL A 128 -42.15 -8.11 -3.03
C VAL A 128 -41.25 -7.98 -1.81
N GLU A 129 -39.96 -7.72 -2.01
CA GLU A 129 -39.11 -7.03 -1.04
C GLU A 129 -37.96 -6.34 -1.80
N MET A 130 -38.21 -5.06 -2.06
CA MET A 130 -37.51 -4.12 -2.94
C MET A 130 -36.09 -3.79 -2.44
N GLU A 131 -35.23 -3.37 -3.37
CA GLU A 131 -33.93 -2.65 -3.31
C GLU A 131 -33.18 -2.44 -1.97
N GLY A 132 -33.85 -2.21 -0.84
CA GLY A 132 -33.26 -2.05 0.49
C GLY A 132 -32.62 -3.32 1.07
N SER A 133 -33.11 -4.52 0.74
CA SER A 133 -32.50 -5.80 1.19
C SER A 133 -31.09 -5.99 0.64
N GLY A 134 -30.86 -5.61 -0.63
CA GLY A 134 -29.54 -5.63 -1.26
C GLY A 134 -28.57 -4.68 -0.59
N ILE A 135 -28.97 -3.42 -0.38
CA ILE A 135 -28.14 -2.40 0.26
C ILE A 135 -27.77 -2.79 1.70
N LEU A 136 -28.72 -3.33 2.47
CA LEU A 136 -28.47 -3.82 3.83
C LEU A 136 -27.50 -5.01 3.83
N LYS A 137 -27.66 -5.96 2.90
CA LYS A 137 -26.77 -7.12 2.76
C LYS A 137 -25.34 -6.71 2.38
N THR A 138 -25.19 -5.78 1.43
CA THR A 138 -23.88 -5.22 1.05
C THR A 138 -23.24 -4.49 2.22
N THR A 139 -24.02 -3.70 2.95
CA THR A 139 -23.55 -2.99 4.14
C THR A 139 -23.05 -3.97 5.21
N LEU A 140 -23.82 -5.01 5.53
CA LEU A 140 -23.43 -6.01 6.53
C LEU A 140 -22.18 -6.80 6.10
N THR A 141 -22.09 -7.18 4.82
CA THR A 141 -20.90 -7.85 4.25
C THR A 141 -19.68 -6.96 4.35
N ARG A 142 -19.81 -5.67 4.05
CA ARG A 142 -18.73 -4.68 4.20
C ARG A 142 -18.25 -4.55 5.65
N HIS A 143 -19.18 -4.47 6.61
CA HIS A 143 -18.82 -4.40 8.02
C HIS A 143 -18.14 -5.68 8.51
N ALA A 144 -18.62 -6.86 8.08
CA ALA A 144 -18.03 -8.14 8.43
C ALA A 144 -16.61 -8.27 7.86
N TYR A 145 -16.41 -7.90 6.60
CA TYR A 145 -15.09 -7.89 5.96
C TYR A 145 -14.10 -6.97 6.70
N VAL A 146 -14.48 -5.71 6.93
CA VAL A 146 -13.59 -4.74 7.61
C VAL A 146 -13.27 -5.20 9.04
N LEU A 147 -14.23 -5.78 9.75
CA LEU A 147 -13.99 -6.34 11.08
C LEU A 147 -13.07 -7.56 11.01
N ALA A 148 -13.26 -8.46 10.06
CA ALA A 148 -12.40 -9.62 9.85
C ALA A 148 -10.95 -9.17 9.59
N GLU A 149 -10.75 -8.19 8.71
CA GLU A 149 -9.44 -7.61 8.40
C GLU A 149 -8.76 -7.03 9.66
N GLU A 150 -9.49 -6.23 10.43
CA GLU A 150 -9.00 -5.65 11.70
C GLU A 150 -8.58 -6.73 12.70
N LEU A 151 -9.38 -7.80 12.84
CA LEU A 151 -9.07 -8.91 13.75
C LEU A 151 -7.86 -9.72 13.28
N ALA A 152 -7.72 -9.95 11.97
CA ALA A 152 -6.53 -10.59 11.41
C ALA A 152 -5.27 -9.78 11.71
N PHE A 153 -5.29 -8.46 11.51
CA PHE A 153 -4.11 -7.64 11.83
C PHE A 153 -3.72 -7.73 13.28
N ARG A 154 -4.68 -7.66 14.21
CA ARG A 154 -4.40 -7.81 15.65
C ARG A 154 -3.79 -9.17 15.97
N GLU A 155 -4.30 -10.22 15.35
CA GLU A 155 -3.76 -11.58 15.51
C GLU A 155 -2.33 -11.68 15.03
N ILE A 156 -2.03 -11.14 13.83
CA ILE A 156 -0.70 -11.15 13.24
C ILE A 156 0.27 -10.30 14.08
N GLU A 157 -0.13 -9.10 14.49
CA GLU A 157 0.69 -8.22 15.33
C GLU A 157 1.02 -8.90 16.68
N SER A 158 0.04 -9.59 17.27
CA SER A 158 0.24 -10.36 18.50
C SER A 158 1.11 -11.61 18.30
N GLU A 159 0.96 -12.33 17.18
CA GLU A 159 1.69 -13.56 16.89
C GLU A 159 3.17 -13.27 16.61
N PHE A 160 3.44 -12.26 15.79
CA PHE A 160 4.79 -11.93 15.34
C PHE A 160 5.51 -10.90 16.22
N GLY A 161 4.78 -10.21 17.10
CA GLY A 161 5.33 -9.14 17.94
C GLY A 161 5.82 -7.93 17.13
N VAL A 162 5.10 -7.60 16.06
CA VAL A 162 5.46 -6.57 15.08
C VAL A 162 4.30 -5.58 14.89
N SER A 163 4.58 -4.41 14.32
CA SER A 163 3.55 -3.50 13.83
C SER A 163 3.38 -3.69 12.33
N VAL A 164 2.13 -3.77 11.88
CA VAL A 164 1.78 -3.94 10.46
C VAL A 164 1.46 -2.58 9.83
N HIS A 165 2.16 -2.27 8.74
CA HIS A 165 1.79 -1.15 7.86
C HIS A 165 0.67 -1.61 6.92
N ARG A 166 -0.50 -0.99 7.01
CA ARG A 166 -1.71 -1.42 6.29
C ARG A 166 -1.87 -0.70 4.96
N GLN A 167 -2.63 -1.31 4.06
CA GLN A 167 -3.04 -0.77 2.76
C GLN A 167 -1.84 -0.26 1.96
N VAL A 168 -0.90 -1.16 1.71
CA VAL A 168 0.36 -0.84 1.04
C VAL A 168 0.41 -1.42 -0.36
N ALA A 169 1.23 -0.88 -1.24
CA ALA A 169 1.57 -1.48 -2.52
C ALA A 169 3.06 -1.81 -2.53
N ILE A 170 3.39 -2.96 -3.13
CA ILE A 170 4.75 -3.36 -3.46
C ILE A 170 5.02 -3.00 -4.92
N GLY A 171 6.07 -2.23 -5.16
CA GLY A 171 6.33 -1.68 -6.49
C GLY A 171 5.25 -0.69 -6.93
N ARG A 172 4.92 -0.65 -8.22
CA ARG A 172 3.93 0.31 -8.76
C ARG A 172 2.49 -0.18 -8.63
N ASP A 173 2.27 -1.48 -8.81
CA ASP A 173 0.96 -1.99 -9.21
C ASP A 173 0.41 -3.10 -8.28
N TYR A 174 1.19 -3.60 -7.31
CA TYR A 174 0.77 -4.75 -6.51
C TYR A 174 0.33 -4.33 -5.10
N GLY A 175 -0.97 -4.09 -4.90
CA GLY A 175 -1.56 -3.70 -3.61
C GLY A 175 -1.81 -4.86 -2.64
N PHE A 176 -1.38 -4.76 -1.40
CA PHE A 176 -1.54 -5.73 -0.32
C PHE A 176 -2.29 -5.11 0.87
N ASP A 177 -2.91 -5.95 1.70
CA ASP A 177 -3.66 -5.48 2.87
C ASP A 177 -2.71 -4.98 3.96
N GLY A 178 -1.55 -5.61 4.09
CA GLY A 178 -0.53 -5.10 4.99
C GLY A 178 0.87 -5.60 4.69
N ILE A 179 1.82 -5.08 5.44
CA ILE A 179 3.22 -5.49 5.38
C ILE A 179 3.93 -5.24 6.69
N PHE A 180 4.89 -6.10 7.00
CA PHE A 180 5.78 -5.93 8.14
C PHE A 180 7.15 -6.51 7.85
N LEU A 181 8.14 -6.10 8.65
CA LEU A 181 9.45 -6.72 8.67
C LEU A 181 9.54 -7.78 9.76
N HIS A 182 10.05 -8.95 9.41
CA HIS A 182 10.34 -10.01 10.37
C HIS A 182 11.69 -10.63 10.04
N HIS A 183 12.61 -10.63 11.02
CA HIS A 183 14.00 -11.06 10.83
C HIS A 183 14.71 -10.41 9.62
N GLY A 184 14.44 -9.12 9.38
CA GLY A 184 15.03 -8.37 8.27
C GLY A 184 14.48 -8.71 6.88
N LYS A 185 13.40 -9.51 6.80
CA LYS A 185 12.71 -9.83 5.54
C LYS A 185 11.32 -9.18 5.53
N PRO A 186 10.92 -8.51 4.45
CA PRO A 186 9.55 -8.03 4.29
C PRO A 186 8.59 -9.18 4.02
N ILE A 187 7.49 -9.20 4.77
CA ILE A 187 6.40 -10.16 4.63
C ILE A 187 5.13 -9.40 4.27
N ALA A 188 4.66 -9.60 3.04
CA ALA A 188 3.45 -9.00 2.50
C ALA A 188 2.22 -9.81 2.93
N ILE A 189 1.22 -9.14 3.50
CA ILE A 189 0.00 -9.76 4.02
C ILE A 189 -1.14 -9.56 3.01
N GLU A 190 -1.82 -10.66 2.70
CA GLU A 190 -3.09 -10.64 1.98
C GLU A 190 -4.14 -11.37 2.82
N ILE A 191 -5.26 -10.70 3.12
CA ILE A 191 -6.34 -11.19 3.97
C ILE A 191 -7.58 -11.43 3.10
N LYS A 192 -8.16 -12.61 3.21
CA LYS A 192 -9.41 -12.97 2.55
C LYS A 192 -10.43 -13.43 3.57
N TYR A 193 -11.59 -12.81 3.54
CA TYR A 193 -12.74 -13.24 4.33
C TYR A 193 -13.73 -13.96 3.43
N THR A 194 -14.20 -15.12 3.88
CA THR A 194 -15.17 -15.95 3.16
C THR A 194 -16.27 -16.42 4.11
N ARG A 195 -17.51 -16.48 3.60
CA ARG A 195 -18.63 -17.03 4.37
C ARG A 195 -18.76 -18.54 4.22
N HIS A 196 -18.10 -19.09 3.20
CA HIS A 196 -18.18 -20.50 2.86
C HIS A 196 -16.78 -21.08 2.75
N PRO A 197 -16.29 -21.85 3.74
CA PRO A 197 -14.93 -22.40 3.75
C PRO A 197 -14.52 -23.13 2.46
N GLN A 198 -15.47 -23.71 1.73
CA GLN A 198 -15.25 -24.40 0.46
C GLN A 198 -14.72 -23.48 -0.66
N HIS A 199 -14.99 -22.17 -0.59
CA HIS A 199 -14.53 -21.17 -1.57
C HIS A 199 -13.07 -20.75 -1.37
N SER A 200 -12.49 -21.02 -0.19
CA SER A 200 -11.10 -20.69 0.14
C SER A 200 -10.09 -21.22 -0.89
N ARG A 201 -10.36 -22.38 -1.51
CA ARG A 201 -9.48 -23.00 -2.51
C ARG A 201 -9.41 -22.22 -3.82
N MET A 202 -10.57 -21.75 -4.30
CA MET A 202 -10.63 -20.95 -5.52
C MET A 202 -9.90 -19.63 -5.31
N ILE A 203 -10.13 -18.99 -4.15
CA ILE A 203 -9.45 -17.76 -3.75
C ILE A 203 -7.94 -18.01 -3.67
N MET A 204 -7.52 -19.07 -2.97
CA MET A 204 -6.12 -19.43 -2.83
C MET A 204 -5.42 -19.65 -4.17
N LYS A 205 -6.06 -20.34 -5.11
CA LYS A 205 -5.51 -20.55 -6.45
C LYS A 205 -5.23 -19.21 -7.15
N ARG A 206 -6.18 -18.28 -7.11
CA ARG A 206 -6.04 -16.94 -7.71
C ARG A 206 -4.90 -16.16 -7.06
N GLU A 207 -4.80 -16.20 -5.73
CA GLU A 207 -3.75 -15.47 -5.01
C GLU A 207 -2.36 -16.10 -5.21
N LEU A 208 -2.24 -17.43 -5.28
CA LEU A 208 -0.98 -18.10 -5.62
C LEU A 208 -0.50 -17.73 -7.03
N GLU A 209 -1.39 -17.66 -8.01
CA GLU A 209 -1.04 -17.19 -9.37
C GLU A 209 -0.57 -15.73 -9.34
N ARG A 210 -1.21 -14.88 -8.54
CA ARG A 210 -0.82 -13.48 -8.35
C ARG A 210 0.55 -13.37 -7.67
N PHE A 211 0.78 -14.10 -6.58
CA PHE A 211 2.05 -14.14 -5.87
C PHE A 211 3.17 -14.68 -6.74
N SER A 212 2.90 -15.69 -7.58
CA SER A 212 3.89 -16.22 -8.53
C SER A 212 4.36 -15.14 -9.51
N LYS A 213 3.43 -14.37 -10.08
CA LYS A 213 3.77 -13.27 -10.99
C LYS A 213 4.64 -12.20 -10.31
N ILE A 214 4.34 -11.88 -9.05
CA ILE A 214 5.09 -10.89 -8.26
C ILE A 214 6.48 -11.42 -7.90
N ALA A 215 6.57 -12.67 -7.45
CA ALA A 215 7.85 -13.31 -7.13
C ALA A 215 8.76 -13.45 -8.35
N GLN A 216 8.20 -13.61 -9.55
CA GLN A 216 8.96 -13.65 -10.79
C GLN A 216 9.41 -12.24 -11.25
N SER A 217 8.63 -11.20 -10.95
CA SER A 217 8.93 -9.83 -11.39
C SER A 217 9.82 -9.03 -10.45
N MET A 218 10.07 -9.53 -9.24
CA MET A 218 10.82 -8.82 -8.19
C MET A 218 12.04 -9.60 -7.68
N GLN A 219 13.17 -8.90 -7.53
CA GLN A 219 14.37 -9.41 -6.87
C GLN A 219 14.85 -8.40 -5.82
N PRO A 220 15.05 -8.81 -4.55
CA PRO A 220 14.81 -10.15 -4.00
C PRO A 220 13.32 -10.53 -3.97
N GLN A 221 13.02 -11.84 -3.96
CA GLN A 221 11.65 -12.33 -3.91
C GLN A 221 10.99 -11.97 -2.56
N PRO A 222 9.81 -11.35 -2.57
CA PRO A 222 9.06 -11.08 -1.34
C PRO A 222 8.56 -12.39 -0.71
N SER A 223 8.46 -12.42 0.62
CA SER A 223 7.71 -13.45 1.33
C SER A 223 6.27 -13.01 1.51
N PHE A 224 5.34 -13.96 1.48
CA PHE A 224 3.91 -13.67 1.59
C PHE A 224 3.32 -14.35 2.81
N LEU A 225 2.35 -13.69 3.45
CA LEU A 225 1.48 -14.24 4.48
C LEU A 225 0.05 -14.15 3.96
N PHE A 226 -0.51 -15.31 3.60
CA PHE A 226 -1.88 -15.43 3.14
C PHE A 226 -2.78 -15.84 4.30
N VAL A 227 -3.75 -15.00 4.62
CA VAL A 227 -4.65 -15.19 5.77
C VAL A 227 -6.07 -15.38 5.27
N VAL A 228 -6.67 -16.50 5.63
CA VAL A 228 -8.08 -16.80 5.35
C VAL A 228 -8.86 -16.72 6.65
N ILE A 229 -9.92 -15.93 6.66
CA ILE A 229 -10.90 -15.88 7.74
C ILE A 229 -12.20 -16.48 7.20
N ALA A 230 -12.66 -17.56 7.82
CA ALA A 230 -13.87 -18.25 7.41
C ALA A 230 -14.94 -18.16 8.50
N GLU A 231 -16.21 -18.07 8.10
CA GLU A 231 -17.34 -18.21 9.04
C GLU A 231 -17.73 -19.68 9.24
N GLY A 232 -18.00 -20.05 10.50
CA GLY A 232 -18.58 -21.35 10.84
C GLY A 232 -17.63 -22.52 10.60
N LEU A 233 -16.33 -22.29 10.76
CA LEU A 233 -15.29 -23.29 10.53
C LEU A 233 -15.19 -24.19 11.78
N LYS A 234 -15.61 -25.45 11.66
CA LYS A 234 -15.43 -26.43 12.76
C LYS A 234 -13.97 -26.90 12.82
N ASP A 235 -13.50 -27.25 14.02
CA ASP A 235 -12.11 -27.71 14.25
C ASP A 235 -11.67 -28.83 13.29
N GLU A 236 -12.48 -29.88 13.12
CA GLU A 236 -12.18 -30.98 12.21
C GLU A 236 -12.06 -30.53 10.74
N GLN A 237 -12.82 -29.52 10.33
CA GLN A 237 -12.78 -28.96 8.98
C GLN A 237 -11.58 -28.03 8.79
N LYS A 238 -11.20 -27.31 9.84
CA LYS A 238 -10.06 -26.38 9.86
C LYS A 238 -8.75 -27.09 9.53
N ASP A 239 -8.49 -28.23 10.17
CA ASP A 239 -7.27 -29.00 9.91
C ASP A 239 -7.22 -29.56 8.48
N ILE A 240 -8.36 -30.08 8.00
CA ILE A 240 -8.47 -30.63 6.64
C ILE A 240 -8.26 -29.53 5.58
N GLU A 241 -8.93 -28.38 5.73
CA GLU A 241 -8.76 -27.28 4.78
C GLU A 241 -7.37 -26.64 4.89
N MET A 242 -6.81 -26.49 6.09
CA MET A 242 -5.44 -26.00 6.27
C MET A 242 -4.44 -26.87 5.52
N LYS A 243 -4.53 -28.20 5.68
CA LYS A 243 -3.65 -29.14 4.99
C LYS A 243 -3.75 -29.01 3.47
N ARG A 244 -4.97 -28.89 2.94
CA ARG A 244 -5.21 -28.69 1.50
C ARG A 244 -4.60 -27.38 0.98
N LEU A 245 -4.76 -26.29 1.72
CA LEU A 245 -4.18 -25.00 1.36
C LEU A 245 -2.65 -25.02 1.39
N MET A 246 -2.05 -25.71 2.38
CA MET A 246 -0.60 -25.92 2.46
C MET A 246 -0.07 -26.72 1.26
N GLU A 247 -0.72 -27.83 0.91
CA GLU A 247 -0.36 -28.63 -0.28
C GLU A 247 -0.36 -27.78 -1.56
N MET A 248 -1.35 -26.89 -1.73
CA MET A 248 -1.40 -25.97 -2.88
C MET A 248 -0.21 -24.99 -2.91
N ALA A 249 0.18 -24.43 -1.77
CA ALA A 249 1.32 -23.51 -1.70
C ALA A 249 2.66 -24.21 -1.93
N GLU A 250 2.83 -25.43 -1.42
CA GLU A 250 4.02 -26.25 -1.66
C GLU A 250 4.22 -26.56 -3.15
N VAL A 251 3.14 -26.95 -3.84
CA VAL A 251 3.16 -27.20 -5.30
C VAL A 251 3.57 -25.95 -6.08
N ALA A 252 3.18 -24.76 -5.62
CA ALA A 252 3.54 -23.50 -6.26
C ALA A 252 5.02 -23.10 -6.06
N LYS A 253 5.74 -23.73 -5.11
CA LYS A 253 7.14 -23.41 -4.75
C LYS A 253 7.36 -21.93 -4.42
N LEU A 254 6.37 -21.28 -3.81
CA LEU A 254 6.45 -19.88 -3.41
C LEU A 254 6.70 -19.75 -1.91
N PRO A 255 7.41 -18.69 -1.45
CA PRO A 255 7.59 -18.40 -0.03
C PRO A 255 6.31 -17.82 0.58
N VAL A 256 5.25 -18.62 0.66
CA VAL A 256 3.93 -18.25 1.18
C VAL A 256 3.67 -18.99 2.48
N GLN A 257 3.43 -18.24 3.56
CA GLN A 257 2.88 -18.76 4.81
C GLN A 257 1.36 -18.64 4.79
N ILE A 258 0.65 -19.61 5.36
CA ILE A 258 -0.81 -19.63 5.40
C ILE A 258 -1.28 -19.58 6.84
N ARG A 259 -2.33 -18.81 7.09
CA ARG A 259 -3.12 -18.85 8.33
C ARG A 259 -4.59 -18.99 7.99
N LEU A 260 -5.30 -19.81 8.76
CA LEU A 260 -6.74 -20.04 8.64
C LEU A 260 -7.35 -19.83 10.02
N PHE A 261 -8.22 -18.84 10.12
CA PHE A 261 -8.89 -18.47 11.36
C PHE A 261 -10.40 -18.62 11.20
N ASP A 262 -11.06 -19.05 12.27
CA ASP A 262 -12.50 -18.92 12.37
C ASP A 262 -12.86 -17.50 12.83
N PHE A 263 -13.89 -16.93 12.18
CA PHE A 263 -14.28 -15.55 12.45
C PHE A 263 -14.88 -15.36 13.84
N ASP A 264 -15.65 -16.34 14.34
CA ASP A 264 -16.26 -16.27 15.67
C ASP A 264 -15.20 -16.41 16.77
N GLU A 265 -14.22 -17.31 16.60
CA GLU A 265 -13.06 -17.44 17.49
C GLU A 265 -12.29 -16.12 17.65
N LEU A 266 -12.00 -15.43 16.53
CA LEU A 266 -11.31 -14.14 16.57
C LEU A 266 -12.15 -13.07 17.28
N LYS A 267 -13.47 -13.02 17.02
CA LYS A 267 -14.37 -12.08 17.70
C LYS A 267 -14.42 -12.34 19.21
N ASP A 268 -14.42 -13.60 19.63
CA ASP A 268 -14.40 -13.97 21.04
C ASP A 268 -13.06 -13.57 21.69
N LYS A 269 -11.94 -13.91 21.06
CA LYS A 269 -10.59 -13.59 21.55
C LYS A 269 -10.39 -12.09 21.79
N TYR A 270 -10.90 -11.25 20.90
CA TYR A 270 -10.75 -9.79 20.98
C TYR A 270 -11.97 -9.05 21.56
N GLY A 271 -12.93 -9.77 22.15
CA GLY A 271 -14.03 -9.17 22.92
C GLY A 271 -15.17 -8.55 22.10
N PHE A 272 -15.30 -8.88 20.82
CA PHE A 272 -16.36 -8.37 19.94
C PHE A 272 -17.69 -9.15 20.05
N SER A 273 -17.70 -10.35 20.62
CA SER A 273 -18.92 -11.15 20.81
C SER A 273 -19.85 -10.62 21.92
N GLU A 274 -19.28 -10.01 22.96
CA GLU A 274 -19.99 -9.34 24.06
C GLU A 274 -20.85 -8.15 23.56
N ILE A 275 -20.35 -7.40 22.57
CA ILE A 275 -21.00 -6.21 22.03
C ILE A 275 -22.25 -6.59 21.20
N LEU A 276 -22.16 -7.68 20.43
CA LEU A 276 -23.28 -8.20 19.63
C LEU A 276 -24.39 -8.81 20.50
N LYS A 277 -24.03 -9.51 21.59
CA LYS A 277 -24.99 -10.03 22.58
C LYS A 277 -25.73 -8.90 23.31
N LYS A 278 -25.05 -7.81 23.67
CA LYS A 278 -25.70 -6.62 24.26
C LYS A 278 -26.65 -5.94 23.27
N ARG A 279 -26.26 -5.75 21.99
CA ARG A 279 -27.16 -5.15 20.97
C ARG A 279 -28.42 -5.98 20.72
N LYS A 280 -28.33 -7.31 20.64
CA LYS A 280 -29.51 -8.19 20.50
C LYS A 280 -30.47 -8.08 21.69
N LYS A 281 -29.94 -7.95 22.92
CA LYS A 281 -30.75 -7.78 24.14
C LYS A 281 -31.48 -6.43 24.17
N TYR A 282 -30.86 -5.36 23.69
CA TYR A 282 -31.52 -4.06 23.58
C TYR A 282 -32.63 -4.06 22.52
N LEU A 283 -32.40 -4.64 21.34
CA LEU A 283 -33.40 -4.72 20.26
C LEU A 283 -34.59 -5.63 20.61
N SER A 284 -34.38 -6.72 21.35
CA SER A 284 -35.48 -7.59 21.79
C SER A 284 -36.34 -6.98 22.91
N THR A 285 -35.81 -5.98 23.64
CA THR A 285 -36.55 -5.28 24.69
C THR A 285 -37.41 -4.15 24.11
N THR A 286 -36.98 -3.51 23.01
CA THR A 286 -37.73 -2.43 22.36
C THR A 286 -38.93 -2.93 21.53
N ILE A 287 -38.92 -4.19 21.06
CA ILE A 287 -40.04 -4.76 20.27
C ILE A 287 -41.17 -5.33 21.18
N ARG A 288 -40.98 -5.33 22.51
CA ARG A 288 -41.96 -5.83 23.49
C ARG A 288 -42.69 -4.74 24.29
N ASN A 289 -42.50 -3.46 23.94
CA ASN A 289 -43.25 -2.34 24.52
C ASN A 289 -44.06 -1.61 23.45
#